data_AF-A0A9N8I0K2-F1
#
_entry.id   AF-A0A9N8I0K2-F1
#
_cell.length_a   1.000
_cell.length_b   1.000
_cell.length_c   1.000
_cell.angle_alpha   90.00
_cell.angle_beta   90.00
_cell.angle_gamma   90.00
#
_symmetry.space_group_name_H-M   'P 1'
#
loop_
_entity.id
_entity.type
_entity.pdbx_description
1 polymer ?
#
loop_
_entity_poly.entity_id
_entity_poly.type
_entity_poly.pdbx_seq_one_letter_code
_entity_poly.pdbx_strand_id
1 'polypeptide(L)'
;MSKRKAGKAKGRPKESPDDGPFVPIRHYYHSHNFLKIKDKEWEHSSDSDDEEQSWDRAVAESEINDFTDLSEGEKQLLILWNNYIKSDTKIANKKIPQHCVNFIKSHAKTIRDRGIDEQLQWHLVTLWDEGLISSDHLSSCLDYYYSLVGPPHEPKMGSTSSQAIVLDDD
;
A
#
# COMPACT_ATOMS: atom_id res chain seq x y z
N MET A 1 -51.77 11.61 27.52
CA MET A 1 -50.90 12.57 26.79
C MET A 1 -49.78 13.00 27.72
N SER A 2 -48.59 12.41 27.59
CA SER A 2 -47.44 12.65 28.48
C SER A 2 -46.46 13.61 27.81
N LYS A 3 -46.25 14.80 28.38
CA LYS A 3 -45.36 15.82 27.82
C LYS A 3 -43.91 15.49 28.20
N ARG A 4 -43.09 15.15 27.20
CA ARG A 4 -41.63 14.99 27.35
C ARG A 4 -41.00 16.37 27.59
N LYS A 5 -40.28 16.55 28.71
CA LYS A 5 -39.42 17.72 28.94
C LYS A 5 -38.15 17.55 28.11
N ALA A 6 -37.88 18.49 27.22
CA ALA A 6 -36.62 18.58 26.47
C ALA A 6 -35.48 18.97 27.42
N GLY A 7 -34.44 18.13 27.50
CA GLY A 7 -33.21 18.43 28.23
C GLY A 7 -32.41 19.50 27.49
N LYS A 8 -32.08 20.58 28.20
CA LYS A 8 -31.24 21.69 27.70
C LYS A 8 -29.80 21.19 27.53
N ALA A 9 -29.28 21.17 26.31
CA ALA A 9 -27.86 20.92 26.05
C ALA A 9 -27.03 22.06 26.66
N LYS A 10 -26.23 21.75 27.69
CA LYS A 10 -25.25 22.69 28.27
C LYS A 10 -24.02 22.73 27.35
N GLY A 11 -23.70 23.92 26.86
CA GLY A 11 -22.49 24.18 26.09
C GLY A 11 -21.21 23.86 26.88
N ARG A 12 -20.15 23.50 26.15
CA ARG A 12 -18.82 23.15 26.64
C ARG A 12 -18.27 24.24 27.60
N PRO A 13 -17.87 23.91 28.84
CA PRO A 13 -17.24 24.87 29.75
C PRO A 13 -15.86 25.27 29.23
N LYS A 14 -15.47 26.53 29.47
CA LYS A 14 -14.15 27.07 29.18
C LYS A 14 -13.11 26.42 30.09
N GLU A 15 -12.00 25.99 29.50
CA GLU A 15 -10.89 25.28 30.15
C GLU A 15 -10.23 26.16 31.22
N SER A 16 -10.10 25.61 32.44
CA SER A 16 -9.38 26.19 33.57
C SER A 16 -8.00 25.53 33.68
N PRO A 17 -6.94 26.18 34.20
CA PRO A 17 -5.56 25.72 33.98
C PRO A 17 -5.06 24.61 34.92
N ASP A 18 -5.92 23.92 35.67
CA ASP A 18 -5.49 22.92 36.67
C ASP A 18 -6.52 21.79 36.83
N ASP A 19 -6.89 21.14 35.73
CA ASP A 19 -7.63 19.88 35.76
C ASP A 19 -6.63 18.74 35.52
N GLY A 20 -6.51 17.82 36.50
CA GLY A 20 -5.69 16.61 36.39
C GLY A 20 -6.07 15.75 35.17
N PRO A 21 -5.36 14.63 34.93
CA PRO A 21 -5.56 13.82 33.72
C PRO A 21 -7.04 13.46 33.54
N PHE A 22 -7.57 13.69 32.34
CA PHE A 22 -8.97 13.43 32.01
C PHE A 22 -9.30 11.95 32.23
N VAL A 23 -10.15 11.67 33.22
CA VAL A 23 -10.70 10.32 33.46
C VAL A 23 -12.18 10.32 33.10
N PRO A 24 -12.59 9.55 32.08
CA PRO A 24 -13.99 9.48 31.71
C PRO A 24 -14.85 8.85 32.80
N ILE A 25 -15.96 9.50 33.18
CA ILE A 25 -16.92 8.98 34.19
C ILE A 25 -17.68 7.75 33.65
N ARG A 26 -17.83 7.65 32.33
CA ARG A 26 -18.57 6.59 31.65
C ARG A 26 -17.61 5.49 31.21
N HIS A 27 -18.02 4.23 31.31
CA HIS A 27 -17.31 3.12 30.68
C HIS A 27 -17.49 3.17 29.16
N TYR A 28 -16.36 3.08 28.45
CA TYR A 28 -16.31 2.96 27.00
C TYR A 28 -15.90 1.55 26.61
N TYR A 29 -16.29 1.16 25.41
CA TYR A 29 -15.99 -0.13 24.81
C TYR A 29 -15.41 0.14 23.43
N HIS A 30 -14.43 -0.67 23.04
CA HIS A 30 -13.88 -0.68 21.69
C HIS A 30 -14.95 -1.08 20.68
N SER A 31 -14.99 -0.42 19.54
CA SER A 31 -15.97 -0.64 18.48
C SER A 31 -15.77 -2.00 17.79
N HIS A 32 -14.52 -2.40 17.60
CA HIS A 32 -14.16 -3.60 16.84
C HIS A 32 -14.31 -4.91 17.63
N ASN A 33 -14.04 -4.91 18.94
CA ASN A 33 -14.03 -6.13 19.76
C ASN A 33 -15.02 -6.11 20.94
N PHE A 34 -15.73 -5.00 21.16
CA PHE A 34 -16.69 -4.80 22.25
C PHE A 34 -16.11 -5.00 23.66
N LEU A 35 -14.79 -5.01 23.80
CA LEU A 35 -14.11 -5.10 25.09
C LEU A 35 -14.09 -3.74 25.76
N LYS A 36 -14.11 -3.75 27.10
CA LYS A 36 -14.05 -2.53 27.90
C LYS A 36 -12.68 -1.85 27.73
N ILE A 37 -12.69 -0.56 27.42
CA ILE A 37 -11.47 0.26 27.33
C ILE A 37 -10.80 0.30 28.70
N LYS A 38 -9.49 -0.02 28.74
CA LYS A 38 -8.68 -0.05 29.96
C LYS A 38 -8.24 1.36 30.36
N ASP A 39 -7.75 1.49 31.58
CA ASP A 39 -7.31 2.78 32.10
C ASP A 39 -6.25 3.43 31.21
N LYS A 40 -6.50 4.69 30.80
CA LYS A 40 -5.67 5.52 29.89
C LYS A 40 -5.66 5.10 28.42
N GLU A 41 -6.25 3.97 28.05
CA GLU A 41 -6.33 3.56 26.64
C GLU A 41 -7.20 4.51 25.81
N TRP A 42 -8.14 5.22 26.45
CA TRP A 42 -8.92 6.31 25.84
C TRP A 42 -8.10 7.51 25.37
N GLU A 43 -6.84 7.64 25.79
CA GLU A 43 -5.91 8.67 25.30
C GLU A 43 -5.36 8.32 23.92
N HIS A 44 -5.50 7.05 23.50
CA HIS A 44 -5.07 6.57 22.20
C HIS A 44 -6.28 6.23 21.31
N SER A 45 -6.28 6.76 20.10
CA SER A 45 -7.33 6.51 19.10
C SER A 45 -7.12 5.19 18.35
N SER A 46 -6.83 4.10 19.08
CA SER A 46 -6.56 2.75 18.53
C SER A 46 -7.75 2.07 17.86
N ASP A 47 -8.89 2.77 17.80
CA ASP A 47 -10.19 2.28 17.31
C ASP A 47 -10.72 3.21 16.20
N SER A 48 -9.79 3.91 15.52
CA SER A 48 -10.11 4.83 14.43
C SER A 48 -10.25 4.07 13.11
N ASP A 49 -11.20 4.50 12.27
CA ASP A 49 -11.33 4.03 10.87
C ASP A 49 -10.07 4.33 10.02
N ASP A 50 -9.17 5.18 10.51
CA ASP A 50 -7.90 5.51 9.83
C ASP A 50 -6.86 4.37 9.93
N GLU A 51 -7.09 3.33 10.74
CA GLU A 51 -6.21 2.16 10.82
C GLU A 51 -6.52 1.16 9.70
N GLU A 52 -5.52 0.85 8.88
CA GLU A 52 -5.63 -0.16 7.82
C GLU A 52 -5.90 -1.54 8.43
N GLN A 53 -7.05 -2.12 8.13
CA GLN A 53 -7.42 -3.44 8.63
C GLN A 53 -6.84 -4.53 7.70
N SER A 54 -6.49 -5.68 8.27
CA SER A 54 -5.86 -6.77 7.49
C SER A 54 -6.75 -7.29 6.35
N TRP A 55 -8.08 -7.15 6.47
CA TRP A 55 -9.02 -7.53 5.41
C TRP A 55 -9.02 -6.55 4.23
N ASP A 56 -8.67 -5.27 4.43
CA ASP A 56 -8.63 -4.26 3.35
C ASP A 56 -7.60 -4.60 2.27
N ARG A 57 -6.48 -5.21 2.68
CA ARG A 57 -5.44 -5.69 1.76
C ARG A 57 -5.91 -6.93 1.00
N ALA A 58 -6.49 -7.89 1.71
CA ALA A 58 -6.99 -9.13 1.12
C ALA A 58 -8.11 -8.88 0.09
N VAL A 59 -9.01 -7.93 0.38
CA VAL A 59 -10.06 -7.52 -0.56
C VAL A 59 -9.46 -6.88 -1.80
N ALA A 60 -8.56 -5.90 -1.66
CA ALA A 60 -7.94 -5.25 -2.82
C ALA A 60 -7.11 -6.22 -3.67
N GLU A 61 -6.43 -7.18 -3.04
CA GLU A 61 -5.72 -8.24 -3.76
C GLU A 61 -6.69 -9.14 -4.53
N SER A 62 -7.81 -9.56 -3.91
CA SER A 62 -8.85 -10.34 -4.58
C SER A 62 -9.44 -9.60 -5.79
N GLU A 63 -9.76 -8.32 -5.64
CA GLU A 63 -10.31 -7.51 -6.72
C GLU A 63 -9.34 -7.41 -7.91
N ILE A 64 -8.04 -7.27 -7.68
CA ILE A 64 -7.04 -7.27 -8.76
C ILE A 64 -6.91 -8.65 -9.41
N ASN A 65 -7.02 -9.72 -8.63
CA ASN A 65 -6.93 -11.09 -9.14
C ASN A 65 -8.10 -11.47 -10.06
N ASP A 66 -9.28 -10.87 -9.84
CA ASP A 66 -10.50 -11.15 -10.61
C ASP A 66 -10.47 -10.56 -12.04
N PHE A 67 -9.53 -9.67 -12.37
CA PHE A 67 -9.37 -9.15 -13.74
C PHE A 67 -8.85 -10.23 -14.69
N THR A 68 -9.64 -10.59 -15.70
CA THR A 68 -9.29 -11.65 -16.66
C THR A 68 -8.45 -11.15 -17.83
N ASP A 69 -8.39 -9.84 -18.02
CA ASP A 69 -7.67 -9.12 -19.08
C ASP A 69 -6.23 -8.74 -18.70
N LEU A 70 -5.88 -8.79 -17.41
CA LEU A 70 -4.53 -8.53 -16.93
C LEU A 70 -3.66 -9.80 -16.91
N SER A 71 -2.41 -9.65 -17.33
CA SER A 71 -1.39 -10.67 -17.14
C SER A 71 -1.00 -10.83 -15.66
N GLU A 72 -0.45 -11.99 -15.32
CA GLU A 72 0.02 -12.28 -13.96
C GLU A 72 1.09 -11.27 -13.48
N GLY A 73 1.99 -10.85 -14.37
CA GLY A 73 3.00 -9.84 -14.04
C GLY A 73 2.39 -8.47 -13.71
N GLU A 74 1.37 -8.05 -14.47
CA GLU A 74 0.67 -6.78 -14.25
C GLU A 74 -0.08 -6.81 -12.92
N LYS A 75 -0.81 -7.89 -12.64
CA LYS A 75 -1.49 -8.08 -11.35
C LYS A 75 -0.53 -7.97 -10.19
N GLN A 76 0.61 -8.66 -10.26
CA GLN A 76 1.61 -8.63 -9.19
C GLN A 76 2.15 -7.23 -8.92
N LEU A 77 2.42 -6.45 -9.97
CA LEU A 77 2.87 -5.08 -9.80
C LEU A 77 1.77 -4.19 -9.22
N LEU A 78 0.54 -4.29 -9.72
CA LEU A 78 -0.59 -3.50 -9.24
C LEU A 78 -0.91 -3.79 -7.78
N ILE A 79 -0.89 -5.05 -7.37
CA ILE A 79 -1.05 -5.45 -5.95
C ILE A 79 0.07 -4.84 -5.11
N LEU A 80 1.33 -4.91 -5.59
CA LEU A 80 2.48 -4.37 -4.87
C LEU A 80 2.39 -2.84 -4.70
N TRP A 81 1.98 -2.14 -5.75
CA TRP A 81 1.76 -0.70 -5.73
C TRP A 81 0.60 -0.31 -4.81
N ASN A 82 -0.54 -1.00 -4.91
CA ASN A 82 -1.71 -0.75 -4.07
C ASN A 82 -1.37 -0.94 -2.58
N ASN A 83 -0.67 -2.02 -2.23
CA ASN A 83 -0.23 -2.26 -0.86
C ASN A 83 0.75 -1.19 -0.37
N TYR A 84 1.62 -0.69 -1.24
CA TYR A 84 2.54 0.40 -0.91
C TYR A 84 1.79 1.72 -0.66
N ILE A 85 0.84 2.08 -1.53
CA ILE A 85 0.06 3.32 -1.43
C ILE A 85 -0.87 3.30 -0.22
N LYS A 86 -1.53 2.17 0.07
CA LYS A 86 -2.41 2.02 1.24
C LYS A 86 -1.68 2.20 2.58
N SER A 87 -0.36 2.00 2.62
CA SER A 87 0.44 2.26 3.82
C SER A 87 0.55 3.74 4.21
N ASP A 88 0.22 4.68 3.30
CA ASP A 88 0.13 6.10 3.59
C ASP A 88 -1.33 6.57 3.50
N THR A 89 -1.90 6.96 4.64
CA THR A 89 -3.32 7.36 4.74
C THR A 89 -3.63 8.68 4.02
N LYS A 90 -2.62 9.49 3.65
CA LYS A 90 -2.83 10.82 3.02
C LYS A 90 -1.82 11.13 1.92
N ILE A 91 -2.16 10.66 0.72
CA ILE A 91 -1.40 10.92 -0.50
C ILE A 91 -2.04 12.08 -1.27
N ALA A 92 -1.24 13.12 -1.50
CA ALA A 92 -1.60 14.21 -2.42
C ALA A 92 -0.89 13.97 -3.75
N ASN A 93 -1.50 14.35 -4.88
CA ASN A 93 -0.91 14.13 -6.21
C ASN A 93 0.55 14.64 -6.32
N LYS A 94 0.85 15.80 -5.70
CA LYS A 94 2.20 16.37 -5.63
C LYS A 94 3.25 15.47 -4.97
N LYS A 95 2.84 14.49 -4.17
CA LYS A 95 3.73 13.54 -3.50
C LYS A 95 4.00 12.30 -4.35
N ILE A 96 3.21 12.01 -5.38
CA ILE A 96 3.37 10.81 -6.22
C ILE A 96 4.80 10.65 -6.75
N PRO A 97 5.49 11.69 -7.24
CA PRO A 97 6.89 11.56 -7.65
C PRO A 97 7.80 11.02 -6.53
N GLN A 98 7.62 11.49 -5.29
CA GLN A 98 8.39 11.02 -4.13
C GLN A 98 8.05 9.57 -3.77
N HIS A 99 6.77 9.20 -3.88
CA HIS A 99 6.31 7.83 -3.69
C HIS A 99 6.90 6.87 -4.72
N CYS A 100 7.05 7.26 -5.99
CA CYS A 100 7.71 6.41 -6.99
C CYS A 100 9.15 6.07 -6.60
N VAL A 101 9.93 7.05 -6.14
CA VAL A 101 11.33 6.83 -5.71
C VAL A 101 11.39 5.92 -4.48
N ASN A 102 10.52 6.17 -3.50
CA ASN A 102 10.46 5.37 -2.29
C ASN A 102 9.98 3.94 -2.56
N PHE A 103 9.01 3.76 -3.45
CA PHE A 103 8.53 2.46 -3.91
C PHE A 103 9.64 1.65 -4.55
N ILE A 104 10.39 2.26 -5.48
CA ILE A 104 11.55 1.64 -6.12
C ILE A 104 12.59 1.26 -5.06
N LYS A 105 12.91 2.17 -4.13
CA LYS A 105 13.90 1.90 -3.09
C LYS A 105 13.56 0.68 -2.21
N SER A 106 12.28 0.49 -1.86
CA SER A 106 11.85 -0.61 -1.00
C SER A 106 11.57 -1.92 -1.76
N HIS A 107 11.13 -1.84 -3.01
CA HIS A 107 10.64 -3.00 -3.77
C HIS A 107 11.51 -3.41 -4.96
N ALA A 108 12.58 -2.65 -5.29
CA ALA A 108 13.37 -2.92 -6.49
C ALA A 108 13.89 -4.37 -6.58
N LYS A 109 14.39 -4.92 -5.47
CA LYS A 109 14.84 -6.31 -5.42
C LYS A 109 13.69 -7.29 -5.67
N THR A 110 12.53 -7.08 -5.06
CA THR A 110 11.36 -7.93 -5.24
C THR A 110 10.84 -7.90 -6.69
N ILE A 111 10.85 -6.72 -7.32
CA ILE A 111 10.47 -6.55 -8.73
C ILE A 111 11.41 -7.37 -9.63
N ARG A 112 12.73 -7.26 -9.39
CA ARG A 112 13.74 -8.02 -10.12
C ARG A 112 13.61 -9.54 -9.91
N ASP A 113 13.47 -9.98 -8.66
CA ASP A 113 13.38 -11.40 -8.31
C ASP A 113 12.14 -12.06 -8.93
N ARG A 114 11.06 -11.29 -9.13
CA ARG A 114 9.82 -11.75 -9.80
C ARG A 114 9.84 -11.59 -11.31
N GLY A 115 10.84 -10.91 -11.88
CA GLY A 115 10.92 -10.66 -13.32
C GLY A 115 9.85 -9.71 -13.85
N ILE A 116 9.32 -8.81 -13.03
CA ILE A 116 8.26 -7.85 -13.40
C ILE A 116 8.83 -6.45 -13.72
N ASP A 117 10.07 -6.42 -14.23
CA ASP A 117 10.82 -5.21 -14.61
C ASP A 117 10.09 -4.38 -15.67
N GLU A 118 9.49 -5.04 -16.66
CA GLU A 118 8.78 -4.40 -17.77
C GLU A 118 7.47 -3.78 -17.28
N GLN A 119 6.76 -4.47 -16.40
CA GLN A 119 5.52 -3.95 -15.83
C GLN A 119 5.80 -2.68 -15.02
N LEU A 120 6.92 -2.60 -14.28
CA LEU A 120 7.32 -1.37 -13.60
C LEU A 120 7.49 -0.20 -14.58
N GLN A 121 8.12 -0.43 -15.73
CA GLN A 121 8.31 0.60 -16.76
C GLN A 121 6.97 1.09 -17.30
N TRP A 122 6.07 0.16 -17.63
CA TRP A 122 4.73 0.49 -18.09
C TRP A 122 3.94 1.28 -17.05
N HIS A 123 4.01 0.88 -15.78
CA HIS A 123 3.34 1.61 -14.71
C HIS A 123 3.85 3.05 -14.56
N LEU A 124 5.17 3.26 -14.65
CA LEU A 124 5.74 4.62 -14.63
C LEU A 124 5.27 5.43 -15.85
N VAL A 125 5.20 4.84 -17.04
CA VAL A 125 4.67 5.50 -18.24
C VAL A 125 3.20 5.87 -18.04
N THR A 126 2.38 5.00 -17.47
CA THR A 126 0.98 5.31 -17.13
C THR A 126 0.88 6.48 -16.15
N LEU A 127 1.72 6.53 -15.10
CA LEU A 127 1.74 7.67 -14.18
C LEU A 127 2.16 8.98 -14.86
N TRP A 128 3.01 8.91 -15.87
CA TRP A 128 3.40 10.06 -16.67
C TRP A 128 2.26 10.53 -17.60
N ASP A 129 1.56 9.60 -18.26
CA ASP A 129 0.43 9.89 -19.15
C ASP A 129 -0.73 10.55 -18.40
N GLU A 130 -1.00 10.11 -17.16
CA GLU A 130 -1.97 10.72 -16.25
C GLU A 130 -1.51 12.07 -15.66
N GLY A 131 -0.30 12.53 -16.00
CA GLY A 131 0.26 13.81 -15.53
C GLY A 131 0.65 13.84 -14.06
N LEU A 132 0.83 12.68 -13.42
CA LEU A 132 1.23 12.58 -12.01
C LEU A 132 2.74 12.72 -11.81
N ILE A 133 3.53 12.43 -12.85
CA ILE A 133 4.99 12.61 -12.87
C ILE A 133 5.44 13.31 -14.17
N SER A 134 6.60 13.94 -14.15
CA SER A 134 7.21 14.54 -15.35
C SER A 134 8.07 13.52 -16.11
N SER A 135 8.36 13.79 -17.38
CA SER A 135 9.26 12.94 -18.18
C SER A 135 10.65 12.82 -17.55
N ASP A 136 11.19 13.92 -16.98
CA ASP A 136 12.50 13.89 -16.29
C ASP A 136 12.45 12.98 -15.06
N HIS A 137 11.32 12.97 -14.35
CA HIS A 137 11.13 12.14 -13.16
C HIS A 137 11.02 10.67 -13.53
N LEU A 138 10.33 10.35 -14.63
CA LEU A 138 10.25 8.99 -15.17
C LEU A 138 11.65 8.44 -15.50
N SER A 139 12.45 9.19 -16.27
CA SER A 139 13.83 8.80 -16.59
C SER A 139 14.68 8.63 -15.33
N SER A 140 14.59 9.58 -14.40
CA SER A 140 15.33 9.51 -13.12
C SER A 140 14.95 8.29 -12.28
N CYS A 141 13.66 7.93 -12.24
CA CYS A 141 13.19 6.74 -11.54
C CYS A 141 13.72 5.45 -12.17
N LEU A 142 13.74 5.35 -13.50
CA LEU A 142 14.28 4.20 -14.20
C LEU A 142 15.79 4.05 -14.01
N ASP A 143 16.53 5.15 -14.14
CA ASP A 143 17.98 5.17 -13.89
C ASP A 143 18.28 4.76 -12.44
N TYR A 144 17.50 5.27 -11.49
CA TYR A 144 17.61 4.88 -10.09
C TYR A 144 17.32 3.39 -9.89
N TYR A 145 16.27 2.85 -10.52
CA TYR A 145 15.96 1.43 -10.46
C TYR A 145 17.13 0.57 -10.95
N TYR A 146 17.63 0.83 -12.15
CA TYR A 146 18.75 0.07 -12.71
C TYR A 146 20.06 0.25 -11.94
N SER A 147 20.25 1.38 -11.26
CA SER A 147 21.40 1.56 -10.36
C SER A 147 21.36 0.61 -9.15
N LEU A 148 20.17 0.16 -8.72
CA LEU A 148 20.00 -0.72 -7.57
C LEU A 148 20.08 -2.21 -7.94
N VAL A 149 19.44 -2.59 -9.06
CA VAL A 149 19.32 -4.01 -9.46
C VAL A 149 20.32 -4.43 -10.53
N GLY A 150 21.09 -3.47 -11.08
CA GLY A 150 21.95 -3.70 -12.23
C GLY A 150 21.19 -3.70 -13.57
N PRO A 151 21.92 -3.77 -14.69
CA PRO A 151 21.31 -3.85 -16.01
C PRO A 151 20.47 -5.13 -16.15
N PRO A 152 19.46 -5.15 -17.04
CA PRO A 152 18.72 -6.35 -17.35
C PRO A 152 19.69 -7.49 -17.68
N HIS A 153 19.67 -8.57 -16.89
CA HIS A 153 20.44 -9.76 -17.21
C HIS A 153 19.80 -10.37 -18.47
N GLU A 154 20.52 -10.33 -19.59
CA GLU A 154 20.10 -11.02 -20.81
C GLU A 154 19.71 -12.46 -20.44
N PRO A 155 18.56 -12.97 -20.92
CA PRO A 155 18.25 -14.37 -20.71
C PRO A 155 19.42 -15.16 -21.29
N LYS A 156 20.13 -15.92 -20.44
CA LYS A 156 21.06 -16.93 -20.92
C LYS A 156 20.23 -17.86 -21.79
N MET A 157 20.28 -17.67 -23.11
CA MET A 157 19.83 -18.67 -24.05
C MET A 157 20.53 -19.94 -23.61
N GLY A 158 19.74 -20.85 -23.04
CA GLY A 158 20.21 -22.15 -22.62
C GLY A 158 20.95 -22.74 -23.80
N SER A 159 22.25 -22.93 -23.61
CA SER A 159 23.08 -23.81 -24.41
C SER A 159 22.24 -25.06 -24.69
N THR A 160 21.72 -25.18 -25.91
CA THR A 160 21.14 -26.42 -26.39
C THR A 160 22.29 -27.41 -26.33
N SER A 161 22.35 -28.18 -25.25
CA SER A 161 23.20 -29.34 -25.16
C SER A 161 22.74 -30.26 -26.27
N SER A 162 23.43 -30.22 -27.40
CA SER A 162 23.34 -31.22 -28.46
C SER A 162 23.68 -32.57 -27.81
N GLN A 163 22.67 -33.29 -27.34
CA GLN A 163 22.79 -34.73 -27.19
C GLN A 163 22.79 -35.29 -28.61
N ALA A 164 24.00 -35.59 -29.09
CA ALA A 164 24.19 -36.49 -30.21
C ALA A 164 23.56 -37.83 -29.81
N ILE A 165 22.46 -38.19 -30.46
CA ILE A 165 21.94 -39.54 -30.45
C ILE A 165 22.91 -40.36 -31.27
N VAL A 166 23.75 -41.15 -30.60
CA VAL A 166 24.57 -42.17 -31.24
C VAL A 166 23.60 -43.29 -31.63
N LEU A 167 23.42 -43.50 -32.93
CA LEU A 167 22.78 -44.68 -33.48
C LEU A 167 23.82 -45.80 -33.39
N ASP A 168 23.64 -46.73 -32.45
CA ASP A 168 24.33 -48.02 -32.46
C ASP A 168 23.65 -48.92 -33.51
N ASP A 169 24.43 -49.27 -34.52
CA ASP A 169 24.14 -50.24 -35.59
C ASP A 169 24.85 -51.55 -35.18
N ASP A 170 24.11 -52.55 -34.68
CA ASP A 170 24.42 -53.99 -34.74
C ASP A 170 23.19 -54.83 -34.35
#